data_AF-A0A3L6M4Q2-F1
#
_entry.id   AF-A0A3L6M4Q2-F1
#
_cell.length_a   1.000
_cell.length_b   1.000
_cell.length_c   1.000
_cell.angle_alpha   90.00
_cell.angle_beta   90.00
_cell.angle_gamma   90.00
#
_symmetry.space_group_name_H-M   'P 1'
#
loop_
_entity.id
_entity.type
_entity.pdbx_description
1 polymer ?
#
loop_
_entity_poly.entity_id
_entity_poly.type
_entity_poly.pdbx_seq_one_letter_code
_entity_poly.pdbx_strand_id
1 'polypeptide(L)' 'MYWNSLSDFLAMGGYGFYVWGSFGVTVLIMAGEPAWALAQRKKSLKLLGRQLRAEARGQ' A
#
# COMPACT_ATOMS: atom_id res chain seq x y z
N MET A 1 7.22 3.30 35.67
CA MET A 1 6.96 4.09 34.44
C MET A 1 8.21 4.13 33.57
N TYR A 2 8.68 2.99 33.06
CA TYR A 2 9.96 2.84 32.34
C TYR A 2 9.78 2.21 30.95
N TRP A 3 8.64 2.44 30.32
CA TRP A 3 8.45 2.10 28.90
C TRP A 3 8.66 3.35 28.05
N ASN A 4 9.86 3.95 28.18
CA ASN A 4 10.18 5.19 27.48
C ASN A 4 10.90 4.91 26.16
N SER A 5 10.17 4.32 25.23
CA SER A 5 10.19 4.74 23.82
C SER A 5 10.40 3.60 22.83
N LEU A 6 9.50 3.54 21.85
CA LEU A 6 9.79 3.03 20.51
C LEU A 6 11.06 3.69 19.92
N SER A 7 11.36 4.92 20.33
CA SER A 7 12.63 5.61 20.04
C SER A 7 13.87 4.91 20.59
N ASP A 8 13.81 4.19 21.73
CA ASP A 8 14.96 3.46 22.29
C ASP A 8 15.22 2.16 21.50
N PHE A 9 14.14 1.50 21.05
CA PHE A 9 14.22 0.37 20.11
C PHE A 9 14.68 0.78 18.70
N LEU A 10 14.34 2.01 18.27
CA LEU A 10 14.79 2.58 17.00
C LEU A 10 16.24 3.10 17.11
N ALA A 11 16.66 3.55 18.30
CA ALA A 11 17.97 4.11 18.59
C ALA A 11 18.98 3.10 19.19
N MET A 12 18.60 1.83 19.42
CA MET A 12 19.52 0.74 19.75
C MET A 12 20.44 0.39 18.55
N GLY A 13 21.37 1.30 18.25
CA GLY A 13 22.72 1.09 17.73
C GLY A 13 22.95 0.35 16.40
N GLY A 14 21.95 -0.26 15.77
CA GLY A 14 22.13 -0.99 14.51
C GLY A 14 21.09 -2.08 14.18
N TYR A 15 20.29 -2.55 15.14
CA TYR A 15 19.31 -3.63 14.91
C TYR A 15 17.89 -3.15 14.56
N GLY A 16 17.49 -1.97 15.01
CA GLY A 16 16.15 -1.42 14.75
C GLY A 16 15.85 -1.28 13.24
N PHE A 17 16.85 -0.87 12.46
CA PHE A 17 16.75 -0.78 11.00
C PHE A 17 16.51 -2.14 10.31
N TYR A 18 17.06 -3.23 10.84
CA TYR A 18 16.86 -4.58 10.29
C TYR A 18 15.45 -5.10 10.57
N VAL A 19 14.93 -4.88 11.78
CA VAL A 19 13.58 -5.32 12.16
C VAL A 19 12.53 -4.54 11.35
N TRP A 20 12.66 -3.22 11.31
CA TRP A 20 11.76 -2.37 10.54
C TRP A 20 11.93 -2.55 9.04
N GLY A 21 13.15 -2.78 8.54
CA GLY A 21 13.40 -3.10 7.15
C GLY A 21 12.76 -4.43 6.73
N SER A 22 12.87 -5.47 7.55
CA SER A 22 12.26 -6.79 7.27
C SER A 22 10.73 -6.70 7.31
N PHE A 23 10.15 -6.05 8.33
CA PHE A 23 8.70 -5.79 8.39
C PHE A 23 8.24 -4.93 7.22
N GLY A 24 9.00 -3.89 6.86
CA GLY A 24 8.73 -3.04 5.71
C GLY A 24 8.72 -3.83 4.40
N VAL A 25 9.70 -4.71 4.18
CA VAL A 25 9.77 -5.59 3.01
C VAL A 25 8.60 -6.58 3.01
N THR A 26 8.27 -7.20 4.13
CA THR A 26 7.11 -8.11 4.24
C THR A 26 5.81 -7.40 3.92
N VAL A 27 5.58 -6.22 4.50
CA VAL A 27 4.39 -5.40 4.21
C VAL A 27 4.38 -4.95 2.75
N LEU A 28 5.53 -4.59 2.18
CA LEU A 28 5.64 -4.17 0.79
C LEU A 28 5.32 -5.31 -0.18
N ILE A 29 5.76 -6.54 0.11
CA ILE A 29 5.40 -7.72 -0.68
C ILE A 29 3.91 -8.06 -0.52
N MET A 30 3.42 -8.14 0.72
CA MET A 30 2.01 -8.39 1.00
C MET A 30 1.08 -7.32 0.41
N ALA A 31 1.51 -6.06 0.37
CA ALA A 31 0.74 -4.96 -0.19
C ALA A 31 0.94 -4.81 -1.70
N GLY A 32 2.04 -5.30 -2.26
CA GLY A 32 2.39 -5.15 -3.67
C GLY A 32 1.36 -5.80 -4.60
N GLU A 33 1.02 -7.07 -4.37
CA GLU A 33 0.00 -7.79 -5.13
C GLU A 33 -1.40 -7.16 -5.04
N PRO A 34 -1.97 -6.88 -3.84
CA PRO A 34 -3.28 -6.26 -3.75
C PRO A 34 -3.29 -4.82 -4.24
N ALA A 35 -2.21 -4.05 -4.11
CA ALA A 35 -2.11 -2.71 -4.69
C ALA A 35 -2.19 -2.77 -6.22
N TRP A 36 -1.52 -3.75 -6.84
CA TRP A 36 -1.60 -3.97 -8.29
C TRP A 36 -2.99 -4.42 -8.73
N ALA A 37 -3.62 -5.33 -7.97
CA ALA A 37 -4.99 -5.79 -8.23
C ALA A 37 -6.02 -4.66 -8.09
N LEU A 38 -5.86 -3.79 -7.08
CA LEU A 38 -6.68 -2.59 -6.89
C LEU A 38 -6.48 -1.58 -8.01
N ALA A 39 -5.24 -1.37 -8.46
CA ALA A 39 -4.91 -0.50 -9.57
C ALA A 39 -5.53 -1.01 -10.88
N GLN A 40 -5.46 -2.32 -11.14
CA GLN A 40 -6.13 -2.93 -12.29
C GLN A 40 -7.65 -2.82 -12.22
N ARG A 41 -8.26 -3.08 -11.06
CA ARG A 41 -9.72 -2.92 -10.87
C ARG A 41 -10.17 -1.49 -11.18
N LYS A 42 -9.44 -0.48 -10.70
CA LYS A 42 -9.72 0.93 -11.03
C LYS A 42 -9.62 1.19 -12.54
N LYS A 43 -8.64 0.59 -13.22
CA LYS A 43 -8.45 0.74 -14.67
C LYS A 43 -9.62 0.13 -15.45
N SER A 44 -10.08 -1.07 -15.07
CA SER A 44 -11.25 -1.73 -15.68
C SER A 44 -12.54 -0.93 -15.45
N LEU A 45 -12.79 -0.48 -14.23
CA LEU A 45 -13.97 0.35 -13.91
C LEU A 45 -13.96 1.69 -14.66
N LYS A 46 -12.79 2.30 -14.85
CA LYS A 46 -12.64 3.55 -15.61
C LYS A 46 -12.96 3.36 -17.10
N LEU A 47 -12.71 2.17 -17.65
CA LEU A 47 -13.07 1.83 -19.03
C LEU A 47 -14.59 1.64 -19.16
N LEU A 48 -15.22 0.91 -18.24
CA LEU A 48 -16.70 0.77 -18.22
C LEU A 48 -17.39 2.13 -18.04
N GLY A 49 -16.91 2.97 -17.12
CA GLY A 49 -17.46 4.30 -16.91
C GLY A 49 -17.34 5.22 -18.15
N ARG A 50 -16.35 4.98 -19.01
CA ARG A 50 -16.20 5.71 -20.29
C ARG A 50 -17.21 5.25 -21.34
N GLN A 51 -17.54 3.96 -21.36
CA GLN A 51 -18.55 3.41 -22.26
C GLN A 51 -19.95 3.87 -21.87
N LEU A 52 -20.31 3.79 -20.59
CA LEU A 52 -21.58 4.32 -20.07
C LEU A 52 -21.78 5.82 -20.40
N ARG A 53 -20.72 6.63 -20.31
CA ARG A 53 -20.77 8.06 -20.67
C ARG A 53 -20.80 8.34 -22.17
N ALA A 54 -20.43 7.38 -23.01
CA ALA A 54 -20.57 7.49 -24.45
C ALA A 54 -22.00 7.09 -24.86
N GLU A 55 -22.55 6.06 -24.23
CA GLU A 55 -23.93 5.61 -24.44
C GLU A 55 -24.94 6.66 -23.96
N ALA A 56 -24.73 7.26 -22.78
CA ALA A 56 -25.57 8.33 -22.24
C ALA A 56 -25.45 9.67 -22.98
N ARG A 57 -24.52 9.81 -23.94
CA ARG A 57 -24.40 10.99 -24.82
C ARG A 57 -24.93 10.74 -26.22
N GLY A 58 -25.26 9.49 -26.54
CA GLY A 58 -25.79 9.06 -27.83
C GLY A 58 -27.30 8.77 -27.83
N GLN A 59 -27.96 8.84 -26.67
CA GLN A 59 -29.41 9.07 -26.54
C GLN A 59 -29.66 10.55 -26.29
#